data_AF-A0A7C2EHE7-F1
#
_entry.id   AF-A0A7C2EHE7-F1
#
_cell.length_a   1.000
_cell.length_b   1.000
_cell.length_c   1.000
_cell.angle_alpha   90.00
_cell.angle_beta   90.00
_cell.angle_gamma   90.00
#
_symmetry.space_group_name_H-M   'P 1'
#
loop_
_entity.id
_entity.type
_entity.pdbx_description
1 polymer ?
#
loop_
_entity_poly.entity_id
_entity_poly.type
_entity_poly.pdbx_seq_one_letter_code
_entity_poly.pdbx_strand_id
1 'polypeptide(L)'
;LCRLAGIPSRVVTGYSTGDYNPFSGLYEVSLDDAHAWVEIYLEGIGWVTREPTPDFSLPNSGTGSGSLWIFGDFLSWMGSRLSSLFPPSLRSAAKTGVRSLISAASAFISNFAYSARQAPWFPILLLSLLLSLPLLLHIRKRRRPKAFSAESVGGAVAVMRTFLVDLESLGLKREPCQTLGEFLAGLYSLAPHLDLSEELLLFERERYGLKPASSEALEKMRRRLDAGLDLLRPRLKGRRRLKKISSKIR
;
A
#
# COMPACT_ATOMS: atom_id res chain seq x y z
N LEU A 1 25.59 -6.69 4.40
CA LEU A 1 26.68 -6.72 3.41
C LEU A 1 26.70 -5.46 2.54
N CYS A 2 25.64 -5.11 1.79
CA CYS A 2 25.64 -3.90 0.92
C CYS A 2 26.09 -2.62 1.64
N ARG A 3 25.56 -2.33 2.84
CA ARG A 3 25.98 -1.15 3.62
C ARG A 3 27.47 -1.16 3.97
N LEU A 4 28.04 -2.32 4.27
CA LEU A 4 29.49 -2.46 4.57
C LEU A 4 30.33 -2.21 3.32
N ALA A 5 29.82 -2.60 2.15
CA ALA A 5 30.42 -2.28 0.85
C ALA A 5 30.20 -0.81 0.42
N GLY A 6 29.60 0.03 1.27
CA GLY A 6 29.34 1.44 0.98
C GLY A 6 28.15 1.68 0.05
N ILE A 7 27.36 0.66 -0.28
CA ILE A 7 26.15 0.76 -1.10
C ILE A 7 24.97 1.07 -0.16
N PRO A 8 24.25 2.20 -0.33
CA PRO A 8 23.07 2.49 0.46
C PRO A 8 22.02 1.39 0.25
N SER A 9 21.51 0.84 1.34
CA SER A 9 20.52 -0.22 1.27
C SER A 9 19.52 -0.13 2.42
N ARG A 10 18.28 -0.54 2.16
CA ARG A 10 17.21 -0.55 3.17
C ARG A 10 16.48 -1.89 3.17
N VAL A 11 16.05 -2.30 4.37
CA VAL A 11 15.12 -3.41 4.53
C VAL A 11 13.73 -2.83 4.42
N VAL A 12 12.91 -3.44 3.59
CA VAL A 12 11.50 -3.10 3.43
C VAL A 12 10.70 -4.27 3.96
N THR A 13 9.70 -3.97 4.78
CA THR A 13 8.75 -4.95 5.30
C THR A 13 7.38 -4.60 4.77
N GLY A 14 6.67 -5.59 4.28
CA GLY A 14 5.34 -5.43 3.75
C GLY A 14 4.67 -6.78 3.59
N TYR A 15 3.83 -6.89 2.57
CA TYR A 15 3.20 -8.14 2.21
C TYR A 15 3.54 -8.49 0.77
N SER A 16 3.65 -9.79 0.50
CA SER A 16 3.75 -10.33 -0.85
C SER A 16 2.45 -10.10 -1.63
N THR A 17 2.40 -10.54 -2.89
CA THR A 17 1.16 -10.49 -3.69
C THR A 17 0.02 -11.28 -3.06
N GLY A 18 0.29 -12.19 -2.13
CA GLY A 18 -0.69 -13.16 -1.63
C GLY A 18 -1.25 -14.02 -2.76
N ASP A 19 -2.40 -14.63 -2.51
CA ASP A 19 -3.08 -15.49 -3.48
C ASP A 19 -4.10 -14.68 -4.29
N TYR A 20 -4.07 -14.81 -5.62
CA TYR A 20 -5.11 -14.21 -6.45
C TYR A 20 -6.44 -14.91 -6.18
N ASN A 21 -7.43 -14.19 -5.63
CA ASN A 21 -8.79 -14.69 -5.51
C ASN A 21 -9.53 -14.40 -6.83
N PRO A 22 -9.81 -15.44 -7.61
CA PRO A 22 -10.45 -15.28 -8.91
C PRO A 22 -11.89 -14.81 -8.82
N PHE A 23 -12.55 -14.95 -7.67
CA PHE A 23 -13.93 -14.50 -7.47
C PHE A 23 -14.07 -13.03 -7.19
N SER A 24 -13.17 -12.47 -6.38
CA SER A 24 -13.14 -11.04 -6.12
C SER A 24 -12.43 -10.30 -7.25
N GLY A 25 -11.62 -11.01 -8.04
CA GLY A 25 -10.68 -10.41 -9.00
C GLY A 25 -9.56 -9.63 -8.30
N LEU A 26 -9.37 -9.89 -7.00
CA LEU A 26 -8.42 -9.21 -6.14
C LEU A 26 -7.43 -10.22 -5.56
N TYR A 27 -6.24 -9.74 -5.25
CA TYR A 27 -5.28 -10.51 -4.47
C TYR A 27 -5.69 -10.50 -3.00
N GLU A 28 -5.79 -11.68 -2.40
CA GLU A 28 -6.00 -11.88 -0.97
C GLU A 28 -4.65 -11.97 -0.28
N VAL A 29 -4.40 -10.98 0.57
CA VAL A 29 -3.17 -10.85 1.33
C VAL A 29 -3.47 -11.13 2.79
N SER A 30 -2.83 -12.16 3.33
CA SER A 30 -2.96 -12.63 4.70
C SER A 30 -1.76 -12.23 5.57
N LEU A 31 -1.83 -12.52 6.88
CA LEU A 31 -0.67 -12.32 7.77
C LEU A 31 0.52 -13.22 7.42
N ASP A 32 0.26 -14.38 6.81
CA ASP A 32 1.30 -15.33 6.41
C ASP A 32 2.10 -14.81 5.20
N ASP A 33 1.54 -13.83 4.46
CA ASP A 33 2.21 -13.16 3.34
C ASP A 33 3.13 -12.02 3.79
N ALA A 34 3.24 -11.78 5.10
CA ALA A 34 4.14 -10.78 5.65
C ALA A 34 5.59 -11.13 5.29
N HIS A 35 6.22 -10.28 4.49
CA HIS A 35 7.54 -10.53 3.94
C HIS A 35 8.47 -9.34 4.09
N ALA A 36 9.77 -9.63 4.09
CA ALA A 36 10.82 -8.63 4.14
C ALA A 36 11.78 -8.82 2.97
N TRP A 37 11.95 -7.76 2.19
CA TRP A 37 12.90 -7.71 1.08
C TRP A 37 13.91 -6.59 1.28
N VAL A 38 14.89 -6.50 0.38
CA VAL A 38 15.92 -5.48 0.43
C VAL A 38 15.84 -4.60 -0.81
N GLU A 39 16.05 -3.31 -0.63
CA GLU A 39 16.26 -2.38 -1.74
C GLU A 39 17.68 -1.82 -1.64
N ILE A 40 18.36 -1.77 -2.78
CA ILE A 40 19.70 -1.19 -2.92
C ILE A 40 19.63 0.04 -3.82
N TYR A 41 20.31 1.10 -3.45
CA TYR A 41 20.39 2.30 -4.27
C TYR A 41 21.58 2.18 -5.23
N LEU A 42 21.30 2.21 -6.53
CA LEU A 42 22.31 2.23 -7.58
C LEU A 42 22.31 3.61 -8.25
N GLU A 43 23.48 4.21 -8.37
CA GLU A 43 23.63 5.52 -9.00
C GLU A 43 23.15 5.48 -10.46
N GLY A 44 22.38 6.49 -10.88
CA GLY A 44 21.76 6.55 -12.20
C GLY A 44 20.52 5.66 -12.42
N ILE A 45 20.28 4.66 -11.56
CA ILE A 45 19.14 3.73 -11.67
C ILE A 45 18.11 3.97 -10.56
N GLY A 46 18.54 4.39 -9.37
CA GLY A 46 17.69 4.58 -8.20
C GLY A 46 17.58 3.34 -7.33
N TRP A 47 16.46 3.21 -6.60
CA TRP A 47 16.19 2.06 -5.74
C TRP A 47 15.83 0.83 -6.56
N VAL A 48 16.58 -0.25 -6.37
CA VAL A 48 16.35 -1.55 -7.01
C VAL A 48 15.97 -2.57 -5.96
N THR A 49 14.79 -3.17 -6.14
CA THR A 49 14.28 -4.25 -5.29
C THR A 49 15.00 -5.55 -5.55
N ARG A 50 15.48 -6.19 -4.49
CA ARG A 50 16.13 -7.50 -4.53
C ARG A 50 15.58 -8.39 -3.42
N GLU A 51 15.12 -9.56 -3.84
CA GLU A 51 14.68 -10.61 -2.93
C GLU A 51 15.79 -11.67 -2.81
N PRO A 52 16.42 -11.82 -1.63
CA PRO A 52 17.45 -12.83 -1.42
C PRO A 52 16.87 -14.23 -1.09
N THR A 53 15.58 -14.34 -0.76
CA THR A 53 14.94 -15.62 -0.45
C THR A 53 14.69 -16.42 -1.74
N PRO A 54 15.25 -17.64 -1.87
CA PRO A 54 14.96 -18.51 -3.02
C PRO A 54 13.46 -18.79 -3.13
N ASP A 55 12.97 -18.95 -4.37
CA ASP A 55 11.58 -19.31 -4.69
C ASP A 55 10.49 -18.31 -4.27
N PHE A 56 10.84 -17.06 -3.92
CA PHE A 56 9.86 -16.00 -3.64
C PHE A 56 9.72 -15.01 -4.82
N SER A 57 8.49 -14.78 -5.27
CA SER A 57 8.15 -13.83 -6.33
C SER A 57 7.56 -12.54 -5.76
N LEU A 58 8.10 -11.40 -6.18
CA LEU A 58 7.54 -10.08 -5.85
C LEU A 58 6.18 -9.86 -6.54
N PRO A 59 5.29 -9.05 -5.94
CA PRO A 59 3.99 -8.74 -6.50
C PRO A 59 4.04 -8.16 -7.91
N ASN A 60 3.24 -8.77 -8.80
CA ASN A 60 3.06 -8.34 -10.18
C ASN A 60 1.61 -7.89 -10.38
N SER A 61 1.40 -6.71 -10.98
CA SER A 61 0.10 -6.07 -11.10
C SER A 61 -0.77 -6.74 -12.18
N GLY A 62 -1.49 -7.81 -11.84
CA GLY A 62 -2.41 -8.52 -12.75
C GLY A 62 -3.72 -7.76 -13.00
N THR A 63 -4.14 -7.68 -14.27
CA THR A 63 -5.39 -7.03 -14.72
C THR A 63 -6.50 -8.08 -14.87
N GLY A 64 -7.61 -7.95 -14.15
CA GLY A 64 -8.71 -8.94 -14.13
C GLY A 64 -9.65 -8.86 -15.34
N SER A 65 -10.15 -10.01 -15.80
CA SER A 65 -11.10 -10.17 -16.93
C SER A 65 -12.28 -11.09 -16.57
N GLY A 66 -13.52 -10.60 -16.73
CA GLY A 66 -14.77 -11.36 -16.96
C GLY A 66 -15.50 -12.05 -15.78
N SER A 67 -16.84 -11.91 -15.72
CA SER A 67 -17.72 -12.36 -14.61
C SER A 67 -18.10 -13.85 -14.54
N LEU A 68 -17.77 -14.66 -15.55
CA LEU A 68 -18.12 -16.10 -15.60
C LEU A 68 -16.95 -17.06 -15.31
N TRP A 69 -15.72 -16.55 -15.21
CA TRP A 69 -14.51 -17.32 -14.89
C TRP A 69 -14.38 -17.62 -13.39
N ILE A 70 -14.93 -16.71 -12.58
CA ILE A 70 -15.05 -16.71 -11.12
C ILE A 70 -15.49 -18.08 -10.55
N PHE A 71 -16.51 -18.72 -11.12
CA PHE A 71 -17.05 -19.98 -10.61
C PHE A 71 -16.17 -21.20 -10.96
N GLY A 72 -15.49 -21.16 -12.10
CA GLY A 72 -14.55 -22.21 -12.51
C GLY A 72 -13.29 -22.18 -11.66
N ASP A 73 -12.74 -21.00 -11.46
CA ASP A 73 -11.51 -20.83 -10.68
C ASP A 73 -11.73 -21.11 -9.18
N PHE A 74 -12.92 -20.81 -8.64
CA PHE A 74 -13.32 -21.25 -7.30
C PHE A 74 -13.15 -22.75 -7.09
N LEU A 75 -13.78 -23.54 -7.96
CA LEU A 75 -13.90 -24.96 -7.74
C LEU A 75 -12.55 -25.65 -8.01
N SER A 76 -11.75 -25.05 -8.88
CA SER A 76 -10.34 -25.41 -9.08
C SER A 76 -9.50 -25.12 -7.83
N TRP A 77 -9.60 -23.91 -7.25
CA TRP A 77 -8.93 -23.52 -6.00
C TRP A 77 -9.37 -24.39 -4.81
N MET A 78 -10.66 -24.64 -4.67
CA MET A 78 -11.20 -25.50 -3.62
C MET A 78 -10.75 -26.95 -3.81
N GLY A 79 -10.73 -27.44 -5.05
CA GLY A 79 -10.22 -28.76 -5.39
C GLY A 79 -8.72 -28.90 -5.08
N SER A 80 -7.90 -27.89 -5.37
CA SER A 80 -6.47 -27.91 -5.04
C SER A 80 -6.27 -27.89 -3.52
N ARG A 81 -7.03 -27.06 -2.80
CA ARG A 81 -6.98 -26.97 -1.33
C ARG A 81 -7.46 -28.23 -0.63
N LEU A 82 -8.57 -28.84 -1.06
CA LEU A 82 -9.04 -30.12 -0.52
C LEU A 82 -8.08 -31.26 -0.84
N SER A 83 -7.51 -31.29 -2.05
CA SER A 83 -6.52 -32.32 -2.42
C SER A 83 -5.23 -32.24 -1.60
N SER A 84 -4.89 -31.06 -1.07
CA SER A 84 -3.74 -30.87 -0.18
C SER A 84 -3.90 -31.57 1.18
N LEU A 85 -5.14 -31.92 1.57
CA LEU A 85 -5.45 -32.62 2.81
C LEU A 85 -5.38 -34.16 2.67
N PHE A 86 -5.18 -34.69 1.45
CA PHE A 86 -5.14 -36.13 1.19
C PHE A 86 -3.76 -36.63 0.72
N PRO A 87 -3.37 -37.87 1.07
CA PRO A 87 -2.13 -38.50 0.62
C PRO A 87 -2.03 -38.61 -0.92
N PRO A 88 -0.81 -38.68 -1.49
CA PRO A 88 -0.59 -38.69 -2.94
C PRO A 88 -1.40 -39.75 -3.72
N SER A 89 -1.67 -40.91 -3.11
CA SER A 89 -2.44 -42.02 -3.68
C SER A 89 -3.93 -41.73 -3.90
N LEU A 90 -4.51 -40.75 -3.20
CA LEU A 90 -5.94 -40.41 -3.27
C LEU A 90 -6.24 -39.13 -4.07
N ARG A 91 -5.20 -38.39 -4.49
CA ARG A 91 -5.35 -37.10 -5.17
C ARG A 91 -6.00 -37.21 -6.55
N SER A 92 -5.82 -38.31 -7.27
CA SER A 92 -6.41 -38.55 -8.59
C SER A 92 -7.91 -38.86 -8.49
N ALA A 93 -8.33 -39.66 -7.50
CA ALA A 93 -9.74 -39.98 -7.25
C ALA A 93 -10.53 -38.75 -6.77
N ALA A 94 -9.94 -37.94 -5.87
CA ALA A 94 -10.55 -36.70 -5.39
C ALA A 94 -10.77 -35.68 -6.52
N LYS A 95 -9.81 -35.54 -7.45
CA LYS A 95 -9.93 -34.63 -8.60
C LYS A 95 -11.08 -35.02 -9.53
N THR A 96 -11.33 -36.30 -9.75
CA THR A 96 -12.45 -36.77 -10.60
C THR A 96 -13.80 -36.59 -9.91
N GLY A 97 -13.90 -36.88 -8.61
CA GLY A 97 -15.14 -36.68 -7.84
C GLY A 97 -15.54 -35.20 -7.69
N VAL A 98 -14.56 -34.30 -7.54
CA VAL A 98 -14.80 -32.86 -7.53
C VAL A 98 -15.33 -32.41 -8.90
N ARG A 99 -14.76 -32.88 -10.02
CA ARG A 99 -15.25 -32.51 -11.37
C ARG A 99 -16.69 -32.93 -11.63
N SER A 100 -17.13 -34.11 -11.17
CA SER A 100 -18.54 -34.52 -11.32
C SER A 100 -19.50 -33.70 -10.44
N LEU A 101 -19.05 -33.28 -9.25
CA LEU A 101 -19.83 -32.39 -8.38
C LEU A 101 -19.97 -30.98 -8.98
N ILE A 102 -18.92 -30.48 -9.63
CA ILE A 102 -18.94 -29.19 -10.34
C ILE A 102 -20.00 -29.20 -11.45
N SER A 103 -20.02 -30.26 -12.28
CA SER A 103 -21.01 -30.37 -13.37
C SER A 103 -22.46 -30.49 -12.87
N ALA A 104 -22.67 -31.12 -11.72
CA ALA A 104 -24.00 -31.22 -11.10
C ALA A 104 -24.43 -29.88 -10.47
N ALA A 105 -23.51 -29.19 -9.79
CA ALA A 105 -23.75 -27.87 -9.20
C ALA A 105 -24.03 -26.81 -10.28
N SER A 106 -23.33 -26.84 -11.41
CA SER A 106 -23.59 -25.91 -12.52
C SER A 106 -24.99 -26.09 -13.10
N ALA A 107 -25.48 -27.32 -13.21
CA ALA A 107 -26.85 -27.60 -13.68
C ALA A 107 -27.93 -27.15 -12.68
N PHE A 108 -27.64 -27.25 -11.38
CA PHE A 108 -28.54 -26.81 -10.31
C PHE A 108 -28.61 -25.28 -10.23
N ILE A 109 -27.49 -24.58 -10.40
CA ILE A 109 -27.40 -23.11 -10.38
C ILE A 109 -28.10 -22.49 -11.59
N SER A 110 -27.99 -23.09 -12.78
CA SER A 110 -28.77 -22.64 -13.94
C SER A 110 -30.29 -22.73 -13.70
N ASN A 111 -30.74 -23.73 -12.94
CA ASN A 111 -32.14 -23.83 -12.50
C ASN A 111 -32.51 -22.83 -11.39
N PHE A 112 -31.59 -22.52 -10.47
CA PHE A 112 -31.81 -21.56 -9.39
C PHE A 112 -31.87 -20.10 -9.88
N ALA A 113 -31.02 -19.73 -10.84
CA ALA A 113 -31.06 -18.40 -11.48
C ALA A 113 -32.38 -18.13 -12.22
N TYR A 114 -33.04 -19.17 -12.74
CA TYR A 114 -34.39 -19.10 -13.31
C TYR A 114 -35.46 -18.82 -12.24
N SER A 115 -35.29 -19.39 -11.05
CA SER A 115 -36.24 -19.25 -9.91
C SER A 115 -36.07 -17.93 -9.13
N ALA A 116 -34.85 -17.38 -9.06
CA ALA A 116 -34.55 -16.13 -8.35
C ALA A 116 -35.14 -14.88 -9.01
N ARG A 117 -35.49 -14.94 -10.31
CA ARG A 117 -36.20 -13.85 -11.01
C ARG A 117 -37.64 -13.61 -10.52
N GLN A 118 -38.20 -14.50 -9.70
CA GLN A 118 -39.60 -14.44 -9.26
C GLN A 118 -39.80 -14.04 -7.79
N ALA A 119 -38.73 -13.74 -7.02
CA ALA A 119 -38.82 -13.48 -5.58
C ALA A 119 -38.59 -11.98 -5.22
N PRO A 120 -39.59 -11.26 -4.67
CA PRO A 120 -39.56 -9.78 -4.51
C PRO A 120 -38.75 -9.23 -3.31
N TRP A 121 -38.22 -10.07 -2.41
CA TRP A 121 -37.59 -9.62 -1.14
C TRP A 121 -36.06 -9.47 -1.20
N PHE A 122 -35.41 -9.91 -2.28
CA PHE A 122 -33.96 -9.86 -2.45
C PHE A 122 -33.31 -8.44 -2.40
N PRO A 123 -33.94 -7.37 -2.91
CA PRO A 123 -33.35 -6.01 -2.88
C PRO A 123 -33.15 -5.44 -1.47
N ILE A 124 -33.98 -5.87 -0.52
CA ILE A 124 -34.02 -5.33 0.85
C ILE A 124 -32.80 -5.80 1.65
N LEU A 125 -32.36 -7.05 1.45
CA LEU A 125 -31.16 -7.61 2.09
C LEU A 125 -29.86 -6.97 1.56
N LEU A 126 -29.82 -6.62 0.28
CA LEU A 126 -28.65 -5.96 -0.32
C LEU A 126 -28.47 -4.54 0.24
N LEU A 127 -29.57 -3.81 0.44
CA LEU A 127 -29.57 -2.45 0.94
C LEU A 127 -29.12 -2.37 2.40
N SER A 128 -29.50 -3.34 3.24
CA SER A 128 -29.12 -3.36 4.66
C SER A 128 -27.62 -3.63 4.85
N LEU A 129 -27.03 -4.48 4.00
CA LEU A 129 -25.61 -4.78 3.99
C LEU A 129 -24.78 -3.52 3.64
N LEU A 130 -25.20 -2.78 2.62
CA LEU A 130 -24.53 -1.56 2.14
C LEU A 130 -24.51 -0.44 3.20
N LEU A 131 -25.53 -0.35 4.05
CA LEU A 131 -25.61 0.69 5.09
C LEU A 131 -24.70 0.43 6.31
N SER A 132 -24.29 -0.82 6.56
CA SER A 132 -23.56 -1.21 7.77
C SER A 132 -22.04 -0.92 7.72
N LEU A 133 -21.48 -0.83 6.52
CA LEU A 133 -20.03 -0.72 6.26
C LEU A 133 -19.35 0.60 6.70
N PRO A 134 -19.99 1.79 6.62
CA PRO A 134 -19.34 3.06 6.98
C PRO A 134 -19.06 3.22 8.49
N LEU A 135 -19.85 2.55 9.34
CA LEU A 135 -19.78 2.68 10.79
C LEU A 135 -18.49 2.05 11.36
N LEU A 136 -18.06 0.94 10.77
CA LEU A 136 -16.83 0.21 11.14
C LEU A 136 -15.56 0.99 10.78
N LEU A 137 -15.58 1.74 9.68
CA LEU A 137 -14.43 2.53 9.22
C LEU A 137 -14.22 3.81 10.05
N HIS A 138 -15.26 4.32 10.72
CA HIS A 138 -15.17 5.53 11.54
C HIS A 138 -14.43 5.31 12.88
N ILE A 139 -14.50 4.11 13.46
CA ILE A 139 -13.95 3.78 14.78
C ILE A 139 -12.41 3.65 14.75
N ARG A 140 -11.80 3.40 13.58
CA ARG A 140 -10.35 3.14 13.44
C ARG A 140 -9.49 4.42 13.39
N LYS A 141 -10.08 5.62 13.31
CA LYS A 141 -9.37 6.88 13.00
C LYS A 141 -8.83 7.68 14.20
N ARG A 142 -8.87 7.14 15.43
CA ARG A 142 -8.43 7.84 16.66
C ARG A 142 -7.36 7.12 17.48
N ARG A 143 -6.20 6.82 16.88
CA ARG A 143 -4.97 6.56 17.65
C ARG A 143 -3.79 7.27 17.01
N ARG A 144 -3.26 8.27 17.71
CA ARG A 144 -1.99 8.95 17.35
C ARG A 144 -0.84 8.17 18.01
N PRO A 145 0.18 7.71 17.27
CA PRO A 145 1.38 7.18 17.89
C PRO A 145 2.23 8.32 18.49
N LYS A 146 2.82 8.07 19.67
CA LYS A 146 3.81 8.95 20.31
C LYS A 146 5.08 9.01 19.48
N ALA A 147 5.67 10.19 19.37
CA ALA A 147 6.90 10.45 18.61
C ALA A 147 8.13 9.84 19.30
N PHE A 148 8.96 9.17 18.49
CA PHE A 148 10.23 8.54 18.86
C PHE A 148 11.34 9.62 19.01
N SER A 149 12.12 9.55 20.10
CA SER A 149 13.16 10.53 20.48
C SER A 149 14.25 10.66 19.41
N ALA A 150 14.81 11.87 19.29
CA ALA A 150 15.59 12.34 18.14
C ALA A 150 17.12 12.35 18.34
N GLU A 151 17.65 11.78 19.42
CA GLU A 151 19.05 12.01 19.82
C GLU A 151 20.12 11.23 19.04
N SER A 152 19.78 10.28 18.16
CA SER A 152 20.76 9.46 17.43
C SER A 152 20.77 9.65 15.90
N VAL A 153 20.09 10.67 15.41
CA VAL A 153 19.64 10.72 14.02
C VAL A 153 20.47 11.77 13.24
N GLY A 154 21.16 11.33 12.18
CA GLY A 154 22.06 12.13 11.35
C GLY A 154 21.48 13.46 10.84
N GLY A 155 22.36 14.37 10.42
CA GLY A 155 22.07 15.76 10.08
C GLY A 155 20.94 15.94 9.07
N ALA A 156 20.99 15.24 7.92
CA ALA A 156 19.95 15.40 6.89
C ALA A 156 18.60 14.84 7.36
N VAL A 157 18.63 13.81 8.20
CA VAL A 157 17.43 13.21 8.77
C VAL A 157 16.79 14.15 9.79
N ALA A 158 17.58 14.86 10.60
CA ALA A 158 17.11 15.90 11.50
C ALA A 158 16.50 17.09 10.73
N VAL A 159 17.20 17.59 9.71
CA VAL A 159 16.71 18.71 8.86
C VAL A 159 15.40 18.37 8.17
N MET A 160 15.30 17.20 7.53
CA MET A 160 14.06 16.74 6.90
C MET A 160 12.93 16.55 7.93
N ARG A 161 13.24 16.04 9.13
CA ARG A 161 12.24 15.90 10.20
C ARG A 161 11.65 17.26 10.58
N THR A 162 12.49 18.29 10.75
CA THR A 162 12.02 19.65 11.06
C THR A 162 11.08 20.15 9.97
N PHE A 163 11.47 20.04 8.70
CA PHE A 163 10.61 20.41 7.56
C PHE A 163 9.25 19.69 7.57
N LEU A 164 9.23 18.39 7.86
CA LEU A 164 7.98 17.62 7.94
C LEU A 164 7.08 18.07 9.11
N VAL A 165 7.66 18.44 10.25
CA VAL A 165 6.92 19.02 11.38
C VAL A 165 6.31 20.38 10.99
N ASP A 166 7.06 21.20 10.27
CA ASP A 166 6.56 22.50 9.80
C ASP A 166 5.41 22.34 8.79
N LEU A 167 5.49 21.38 7.86
CA LEU A 167 4.37 21.04 6.97
C LEU A 167 3.14 20.56 7.75
N GLU A 168 3.33 19.71 8.78
CA GLU A 168 2.24 19.24 9.62
C GLU A 168 1.56 20.41 10.37
N SER A 169 2.33 21.39 10.84
CA SER A 169 1.80 22.61 11.47
C SER A 169 0.92 23.42 10.52
N LEU A 170 1.22 23.40 9.21
CA LEU A 170 0.43 24.02 8.14
C LEU A 170 -0.79 23.17 7.73
N GLY A 171 -0.89 21.95 8.24
CA GLY A 171 -2.01 21.03 8.00
C GLY A 171 -1.78 20.04 6.86
N LEU A 172 -0.54 19.91 6.38
CA LEU A 172 -0.13 18.86 5.45
C LEU A 172 0.55 17.75 6.25
N LYS A 173 -0.14 16.63 6.39
CA LYS A 173 0.38 15.45 7.07
C LYS A 173 0.51 14.32 6.08
N ARG A 174 1.59 13.54 6.22
CA ARG A 174 1.77 12.30 5.47
C ARG A 174 0.78 11.24 5.92
N GLU A 175 0.15 10.56 4.97
CA GLU A 175 -0.71 9.41 5.26
C GLU A 175 0.12 8.23 5.78
N PRO A 176 -0.43 7.33 6.63
CA PRO A 176 0.34 6.25 7.25
C PRO A 176 1.05 5.32 6.26
N CYS A 177 0.45 5.07 5.09
CA CYS A 177 0.98 4.19 4.04
C CYS A 177 1.82 4.92 2.99
N GLN A 178 1.87 6.25 3.03
CA GLN A 178 2.52 7.03 1.99
C GLN A 178 4.03 7.11 2.23
N THR A 179 4.82 6.83 1.19
CA THR A 179 6.27 6.96 1.27
C THR A 179 6.68 8.44 1.40
N LEU A 180 7.90 8.72 1.86
CA LEU A 180 8.38 10.12 1.88
C LEU A 180 8.46 10.68 0.45
N GLY A 181 8.92 9.88 -0.51
CA GLY A 181 8.98 10.28 -1.91
C GLY A 181 7.61 10.62 -2.49
N GLU A 182 6.60 9.77 -2.30
CA GLU A 182 5.22 10.06 -2.72
C GLU A 182 4.66 11.31 -2.06
N PHE A 183 4.96 11.51 -0.77
CA PHE A 183 4.49 12.69 -0.05
C PHE A 183 5.08 13.98 -0.61
N LEU A 184 6.40 14.01 -0.82
CA LEU A 184 7.10 15.16 -1.39
C LEU A 184 6.71 15.39 -2.86
N ALA A 185 6.58 14.34 -3.66
CA ALA A 185 6.07 14.43 -5.03
C ALA A 185 4.63 14.98 -5.06
N GLY A 186 3.79 14.61 -4.08
CA GLY A 186 2.45 15.16 -3.91
C GLY A 186 2.44 16.69 -3.69
N LEU A 187 3.51 17.27 -3.15
CA LEU A 187 3.62 18.72 -2.98
C LEU A 187 3.71 19.47 -4.31
N TYR A 188 4.13 18.81 -5.40
CA TYR A 188 4.14 19.38 -6.74
C TYR A 188 2.76 19.91 -7.16
N SER A 189 1.68 19.21 -6.78
CA SER A 189 0.30 19.66 -7.04
C SER A 189 -0.05 20.99 -6.36
N LEU A 190 0.64 21.33 -5.27
CA LEU A 190 0.47 22.57 -4.52
C LEU A 190 1.50 23.63 -4.93
N ALA A 191 2.66 23.22 -5.41
CA ALA A 191 3.73 24.07 -5.87
C ALA A 191 4.48 23.44 -7.06
N PRO A 192 4.08 23.73 -8.30
CA PRO A 192 4.66 23.11 -9.51
C PRO A 192 6.16 23.38 -9.73
N HIS A 193 6.75 24.34 -9.04
CA HIS A 193 8.18 24.64 -9.12
C HIS A 193 8.99 24.09 -7.93
N LEU A 194 8.32 23.41 -7.00
CA LEU A 194 8.95 22.83 -5.84
C LEU A 194 9.45 21.42 -6.18
N ASP A 195 10.71 21.34 -6.61
CA ASP A 195 11.42 20.07 -6.73
C ASP A 195 12.30 19.85 -5.49
N LEU A 196 12.01 18.75 -4.78
CA LEU A 196 12.69 18.31 -3.57
C LEU A 196 13.42 16.98 -3.75
N SER A 197 13.69 16.59 -5.00
CA SER A 197 14.34 15.31 -5.31
C SER A 197 15.76 15.24 -4.76
N GLU A 198 16.53 16.33 -4.82
CA GLU A 198 17.89 16.38 -4.26
C GLU A 198 17.88 16.20 -2.73
N GLU A 199 16.95 16.85 -2.03
CA GLU A 199 16.81 16.78 -0.58
C GLU A 199 16.35 15.40 -0.14
N LEU A 200 15.44 14.79 -0.90
CA LEU A 200 15.03 13.41 -0.68
C LEU A 200 16.21 12.45 -0.84
N LEU A 201 17.00 12.60 -1.91
CA LEU A 201 18.17 11.76 -2.15
C LEU A 201 19.23 11.93 -1.07
N LEU A 202 19.50 13.16 -0.63
CA LEU A 202 20.47 13.42 0.44
C LEU A 202 20.00 12.78 1.76
N PHE A 203 18.71 12.95 2.09
CA PHE A 203 18.09 12.29 3.23
C PHE A 203 18.22 10.77 3.17
N GLU A 204 17.89 10.17 2.01
CA GLU A 204 17.92 8.73 1.83
C GLU A 204 19.35 8.17 1.90
N ARG A 205 20.32 8.88 1.33
CA ARG A 205 21.74 8.51 1.38
C ARG A 205 22.29 8.52 2.80
N GLU A 206 21.97 9.53 3.60
CA GLU A 206 22.44 9.58 4.99
C GLU A 206 21.66 8.60 5.89
N ARG A 207 20.36 8.43 5.64
CA ARG A 207 19.52 7.52 6.44
C ARG A 207 19.87 6.05 6.21
N TYR A 208 20.12 5.68 4.96
CA TYR A 208 20.28 4.28 4.54
C TYR A 208 21.72 3.92 4.14
N GLY A 209 22.57 4.93 3.96
CA GLY A 209 24.01 4.79 3.80
C GLY A 209 24.74 5.18 5.08
N LEU A 210 25.91 4.59 5.33
CA LEU A 210 26.73 4.87 6.51
C LEU A 210 27.59 6.14 6.37
N LYS A 211 27.23 7.05 5.44
CA LYS A 211 28.00 8.25 5.13
C LYS A 211 27.21 9.50 5.55
N PRO A 212 27.65 10.25 6.58
CA PRO A 212 27.00 11.50 6.96
C PRO A 212 27.15 12.55 5.85
N ALA A 213 26.16 13.42 5.70
CA ALA A 213 26.24 14.53 4.77
C ALA A 213 27.23 15.60 5.29
N SER A 214 27.94 16.24 4.36
CA SER A 214 28.80 17.39 4.69
C SER A 214 27.99 18.57 5.20
N SER A 215 28.56 19.39 6.08
CA SER A 215 27.91 20.59 6.62
C SER A 215 27.38 21.54 5.53
N GLU A 216 28.11 21.71 4.43
CA GLU A 216 27.69 22.53 3.29
C GLU A 216 26.42 21.98 2.61
N ALA A 217 26.37 20.67 2.37
CA ALA A 217 25.18 20.01 1.82
C ALA A 217 23.96 20.11 2.75
N LEU A 218 24.17 19.99 4.06
CA LEU A 218 23.12 20.17 5.07
C LEU A 218 22.57 21.59 5.08
N GLU A 219 23.45 22.58 4.96
CA GLU A 219 23.05 23.98 4.92
C GLU A 219 22.29 24.29 3.63
N LYS A 220 22.75 23.80 2.48
CA LYS A 220 22.03 23.89 1.19
C LYS A 220 20.64 23.26 1.28
N MET A 221 20.55 22.06 1.85
CA MET A 221 19.28 21.34 2.07
C MET A 221 18.33 22.17 2.94
N ARG A 222 18.81 22.71 4.06
CA ARG A 222 18.00 23.55 4.95
C ARG A 222 17.47 24.78 4.22
N ARG A 223 18.32 25.52 3.51
CA ARG A 223 17.91 26.71 2.74
C ARG A 223 16.85 26.40 1.69
N ARG A 224 16.98 25.29 0.96
CA ARG A 224 16.00 24.88 -0.07
C ARG A 224 14.67 24.43 0.54
N LEU A 225 14.69 23.69 1.65
CA LEU A 225 13.48 23.29 2.36
C LEU A 225 12.74 24.49 2.96
N ASP A 226 13.47 25.45 3.55
CA ASP A 226 12.89 26.70 4.07
C ASP A 226 12.24 27.52 2.95
N ALA A 227 12.91 27.67 1.80
CA ALA A 227 12.33 28.31 0.62
C ALA A 227 11.06 27.59 0.11
N GLY A 228 11.06 26.26 0.14
CA GLY A 228 9.88 25.45 -0.20
C GLY A 228 8.71 25.69 0.75
N LEU A 229 8.97 25.80 2.06
CA LEU A 229 7.94 26.14 3.04
C LEU A 229 7.33 27.51 2.77
N ASP A 230 8.15 28.51 2.42
CA ASP A 230 7.68 29.86 2.13
C ASP A 230 6.80 29.91 0.87
N LEU A 231 7.08 29.09 -0.14
CA LEU A 231 6.21 28.94 -1.31
C LEU A 231 4.86 28.30 -0.97
N LEU A 232 4.84 27.34 -0.04
CA LEU A 232 3.63 26.61 0.33
C LEU A 232 2.74 27.38 1.32
N ARG A 233 3.34 28.18 2.19
CA ARG A 233 2.68 28.86 3.32
C ARG A 233 1.48 29.74 2.90
N PRO A 234 1.53 30.58 1.84
CA PRO A 234 0.38 31.37 1.40
C PRO A 234 -0.79 30.52 0.90
N ARG A 235 -0.50 29.46 0.13
CA ARG A 235 -1.52 28.59 -0.47
C ARG A 235 -2.28 27.78 0.59
N LEU A 236 -1.57 27.34 1.62
CA LEU A 236 -2.15 26.56 2.71
C LEU A 236 -2.95 27.42 3.71
N LYS A 237 -2.50 28.65 3.99
CA LYS A 237 -3.28 29.61 4.80
C LYS A 237 -4.61 29.97 4.12
N GLY A 238 -4.63 30.13 2.80
CA GLY A 238 -5.86 30.34 2.02
C GLY A 238 -6.86 29.19 2.14
N ARG A 239 -6.39 27.94 2.00
CA ARG A 239 -7.22 26.73 2.16
C ARG A 239 -7.83 26.58 3.56
N ARG A 240 -7.06 26.88 4.62
CA ARG A 240 -7.57 26.85 6.01
C ARG A 240 -8.68 27.88 6.23
N ARG A 241 -8.54 29.09 5.66
CA ARG A 241 -9.60 30.12 5.71
C ARG A 241 -10.89 29.65 5.01
N LEU A 242 -10.78 29.09 3.80
CA LEU A 242 -11.95 28.60 3.04
C LEU A 242 -12.68 27.45 3.74
N LYS A 243 -11.94 26.48 4.31
CA LYS A 243 -12.56 25.40 5.11
C LYS A 243 -13.29 25.92 6.36
N LYS A 244 -12.74 26.95 7.03
CA LYS A 244 -13.34 27.55 8.22
C LYS A 244 -14.60 28.37 7.91
N ILE A 245 -14.69 28.94 6.70
CA ILE A 245 -15.89 29.66 6.23
C ILE A 245 -16.97 28.66 5.82
N SER A 246 -16.63 27.62 5.06
CA SER A 246 -17.57 26.57 4.64
C SER A 246 -18.17 25.79 5.81
N SER A 247 -17.42 25.57 6.89
CA SER A 247 -17.94 24.92 8.11
C SER A 247 -18.82 25.82 8.99
N LYS A 248 -18.90 27.12 8.70
CA LYS A 248 -19.74 28.09 9.41
C LYS A 248 -21.08 28.36 8.71
N ILE A 249 -21.22 27.88 7.47
CA ILE A 249 -22.39 28.06 6.60
C ILE A 249 -23.28 26.79 6.59
N ARG A 250 -22.83 25.70 7.22
CA ARG A 250 -23.66 24.53 7.56
C ARG A 250 -24.02 24.58 9.03
#